data_AF-A0A1H8LQ63-F1
#
_entry.id   AF-A0A1H8LQ63-F1
#
_cell.length_a   1.000
_cell.length_b   1.000
_cell.length_c   1.000
_cell.angle_alpha   90.00
_cell.angle_beta   90.00
_cell.angle_gamma   90.00
#
_symmetry.space_group_name_H-M   'P 1'
#
loop_
_entity.id
_entity.type
_entity.pdbx_description
1 polymer ?
#
loop_
_entity_poly.entity_id
_entity_poly.type
_entity_poly.pdbx_seq_one_letter_code
_entity_poly.pdbx_strand_id
1 'polypeptide(L)'
;MNGQLTLFASLEQAEAPASNLAIPQIAGEQVGGSDAGSQAFRQFGKNESDIKRLLDLHRKEGGKGPGRRRGLEVLNKSAIVLITAFWEAYCEDVLSEALLYLTEHASNASLLPRDIRNRVATELKREENHQAVWSLSGDGWRTHLLERFDLMKEQRARKLNTPKATQIDDLFLTGLGLKNISESWLIAPGKDANWSREKLDKFVSLRGAIAHRGVDGDSVTKKLVDEYFSVIRRLVAKTDDAVKEHIEKALASNPW
;
A
#
# COMPACT_ATOMS: atom_id res chain seq x y z
N MET A 1 -29.26 68.02 33.11
CA MET A 1 -29.75 66.67 32.75
C MET A 1 -29.97 66.62 31.25
N ASN A 2 -29.22 65.73 30.58
CA ASN A 2 -29.32 65.22 29.20
C ASN A 2 -29.19 66.27 28.06
N GLY A 3 -28.14 66.34 27.23
CA GLY A 3 -27.21 65.29 26.74
C GLY A 3 -27.81 64.63 25.48
N GLN A 4 -27.71 65.27 24.32
CA GLN A 4 -26.72 65.06 23.23
C GLN A 4 -27.02 63.86 22.28
N LEU A 5 -26.90 64.19 20.99
CA LEU A 5 -26.41 63.38 19.86
C LEU A 5 -27.40 62.49 19.07
N THR A 6 -27.72 63.04 17.90
CA THR A 6 -27.89 62.37 16.60
C THR A 6 -26.94 61.19 16.39
N LEU A 7 -27.49 60.03 16.00
CA LEU A 7 -26.74 58.99 15.29
C LEU A 7 -27.70 58.20 14.37
N PHE A 8 -27.55 58.45 13.07
CA PHE A 8 -28.06 57.63 11.99
C PHE A 8 -27.42 56.23 12.09
N ALA A 9 -28.24 55.21 12.32
CA ALA A 9 -27.80 53.82 12.20
C ALA A 9 -27.63 53.48 10.71
N SER A 10 -26.38 53.49 10.25
CA SER A 10 -25.98 52.85 8.99
C SER A 10 -26.07 51.34 9.18
N LEU A 11 -26.89 50.68 8.37
CA LEU A 11 -26.87 49.23 8.18
C LEU A 11 -25.64 48.89 7.35
N GLU A 12 -24.52 48.68 8.04
CA GLU A 12 -23.31 48.11 7.47
C GLU A 12 -23.58 46.64 7.10
N GLN A 13 -23.46 46.34 5.81
CA GLN A 13 -23.45 44.98 5.31
C GLN A 13 -22.17 44.30 5.83
N ALA A 14 -22.32 43.34 6.73
CA ALA A 14 -21.22 42.46 7.12
C ALA A 14 -20.91 41.51 5.95
N GLU A 15 -19.94 41.89 5.12
CA GLU A 15 -19.26 40.96 4.21
C GLU A 15 -18.60 39.84 5.02
N ALA A 16 -18.97 38.59 4.73
CA ALA A 16 -18.29 37.42 5.25
C ALA A 16 -16.86 37.37 4.70
N PRO A 17 -15.83 37.05 5.52
CA PRO A 17 -14.47 36.98 5.03
C PRO A 17 -14.32 35.82 4.05
N ALA A 18 -13.97 36.15 2.80
CA ALA A 18 -13.51 35.20 1.81
C ALA A 18 -12.26 34.49 2.35
N SER A 19 -12.43 33.27 2.87
CA SER A 19 -11.31 32.41 3.23
C SER A 19 -10.67 31.87 1.96
N ASN A 20 -9.71 32.65 1.47
CA ASN A 20 -8.84 32.35 0.35
C ASN A 20 -7.84 31.25 0.77
N LEU A 21 -8.33 30.02 0.95
CA LEU A 21 -7.47 28.84 1.02
C LEU A 21 -7.25 28.34 -0.40
N ALA A 22 -6.26 28.94 -1.06
CA ALA A 22 -5.65 28.37 -2.24
C ALA A 22 -5.24 26.93 -1.91
N ILE A 23 -5.96 25.97 -2.50
CA ILE A 23 -5.49 24.59 -2.60
C ILE A 23 -4.17 24.67 -3.36
N PRO A 24 -3.02 24.30 -2.78
CA PRO A 24 -1.80 24.25 -3.56
C PRO A 24 -2.06 23.26 -4.70
N GLN A 25 -1.96 23.75 -5.94
CA GLN A 25 -1.74 22.88 -7.07
C GLN A 25 -0.55 22.01 -6.69
N ILE A 26 -0.81 20.74 -6.42
CA ILE A 26 0.23 19.74 -6.33
C ILE A 26 0.81 19.74 -7.74
N ALA A 27 1.90 20.50 -7.90
CA ALA A 27 2.75 20.40 -9.06
C ALA A 27 2.96 18.91 -9.27
N GLY A 28 2.64 18.44 -10.48
CA GLY A 28 2.93 17.09 -10.89
C GLY A 28 4.43 16.90 -10.74
N GLU A 29 4.84 16.41 -9.57
CA GLU A 29 6.09 15.73 -9.39
C GLU A 29 5.93 14.49 -10.24
N GLN A 30 6.30 14.66 -11.51
CA GLN A 30 6.71 13.59 -12.39
C GLN A 30 7.59 12.73 -11.50
N VAL A 31 7.07 11.55 -11.11
CA VAL A 31 7.92 10.48 -10.63
C VAL A 31 8.73 10.15 -11.87
N GLY A 32 9.86 10.84 -12.01
CA GLY A 32 10.82 10.59 -13.06
C GLY A 32 11.13 9.11 -12.97
N GLY A 33 10.78 8.38 -14.03
CA GLY A 33 11.10 6.98 -14.15
C GLY A 33 12.61 6.84 -14.08
N SER A 34 13.10 6.42 -12.92
CA SER A 34 14.21 5.48 -12.90
C SER A 34 13.59 4.10 -13.07
N ASP A 35 14.18 3.27 -13.94
CA ASP A 35 13.92 1.83 -14.01
C ASP A 35 14.32 1.09 -12.70
N ALA A 36 14.63 1.80 -11.61
CA ALA A 36 15.36 1.34 -10.44
C ALA A 36 14.49 0.79 -9.29
N GLY A 37 13.30 0.27 -9.58
CA GLY A 37 12.38 -0.33 -8.60
C GLY A 37 12.06 -1.79 -8.94
N SER A 38 11.40 -2.51 -8.02
CA SER A 38 10.92 -3.87 -8.28
C SER A 38 9.95 -3.94 -9.48
N GLN A 39 9.70 -5.14 -10.02
CA GLN A 39 8.67 -5.31 -11.03
C GLN A 39 7.28 -4.99 -10.45
N ALA A 40 7.02 -5.35 -9.19
CA ALA A 40 5.82 -5.00 -8.44
C ALA A 40 5.61 -3.48 -8.36
N PHE A 41 6.66 -2.71 -8.08
CA PHE A 41 6.60 -1.24 -8.05
C PHE A 41 6.20 -0.68 -9.42
N ARG A 42 6.84 -1.16 -10.50
CA ARG A 42 6.50 -0.77 -11.87
C ARG A 42 5.07 -1.16 -12.25
N GLN A 43 4.61 -2.34 -11.84
CA GLN A 43 3.26 -2.82 -12.10
C GLN A 43 2.23 -1.98 -11.34
N PHE A 44 2.49 -1.61 -10.08
CA PHE A 44 1.67 -0.65 -9.34
C PHE A 44 1.56 0.70 -10.06
N GLY A 45 2.65 1.18 -10.67
CA GLY A 45 2.64 2.38 -11.50
C GLY A 45 1.70 2.30 -12.71
N LYS A 46 1.50 1.10 -13.29
CA LYS A 46 0.50 0.89 -14.36
C LYS A 46 -0.93 0.91 -13.82
N ASN A 47 -1.15 0.34 -12.65
CA ASN A 47 -2.45 0.31 -11.97
C ASN A 47 -2.97 1.73 -11.62
N GLU A 48 -2.08 2.72 -11.51
CA GLU A 48 -2.45 4.14 -11.37
C GLU A 48 -3.37 4.63 -12.51
N SER A 49 -3.20 4.10 -13.73
CA SER A 49 -4.03 4.48 -14.87
C SER A 49 -5.51 4.08 -14.68
N ASP A 50 -5.79 2.97 -14.01
CA ASP A 50 -7.15 2.52 -13.71
C ASP A 50 -7.82 3.44 -12.68
N ILE A 51 -7.09 3.86 -11.65
CA ILE A 51 -7.60 4.82 -10.65
C ILE A 51 -7.89 6.17 -11.30
N LYS A 52 -6.96 6.67 -12.14
CA LYS A 52 -7.18 7.89 -12.92
C LYS A 52 -8.41 7.76 -13.81
N ARG A 53 -8.59 6.61 -14.46
CA ARG A 53 -9.76 6.35 -15.31
C ARG A 53 -11.07 6.39 -14.53
N LEU A 54 -11.14 5.79 -13.34
CA LEU A 54 -12.33 5.86 -12.47
C LEU A 54 -12.66 7.30 -12.08
N LEU A 55 -11.65 8.09 -11.70
CA LEU A 55 -11.82 9.50 -11.35
C LEU A 55 -12.26 10.35 -12.55
N ASP A 56 -11.79 10.02 -13.75
CA ASP A 56 -12.19 10.68 -14.98
C ASP A 56 -13.61 10.33 -15.41
N LEU A 57 -14.03 9.06 -15.26
CA LEU A 57 -15.41 8.65 -15.48
C LEU A 57 -16.36 9.38 -14.51
N HIS A 58 -15.99 9.47 -13.24
CA HIS A 58 -16.74 10.28 -12.26
C HIS A 58 -16.83 11.75 -12.70
N ARG A 59 -15.75 12.32 -13.25
CA ARG A 59 -15.76 13.72 -13.73
C ARG A 59 -16.62 13.90 -14.98
N LYS A 60 -16.63 12.92 -15.90
CA LYS A 60 -17.40 12.97 -17.14
C LYS A 60 -18.90 12.94 -16.86
N GLU A 61 -19.36 11.98 -16.06
CA GLU A 61 -20.78 11.86 -15.69
C GLU A 61 -21.22 12.98 -14.73
N GLY A 62 -20.33 13.39 -13.83
CA GLY A 62 -20.63 14.39 -12.83
C GLY A 62 -20.49 15.82 -13.31
N GLY A 63 -19.80 16.12 -14.41
CA GLY A 63 -19.44 17.50 -14.78
C GLY A 63 -18.38 18.13 -13.86
N LYS A 64 -17.96 19.37 -14.20
CA LYS A 64 -16.81 20.06 -13.57
C LYS A 64 -17.17 21.08 -12.48
N GLY A 65 -18.45 21.45 -12.36
CA GLY A 65 -18.90 22.49 -11.44
C GLY A 65 -18.89 22.04 -9.96
N PRO A 66 -18.88 22.98 -9.01
CA PRO A 66 -19.06 22.68 -7.58
C PRO A 66 -20.47 22.11 -7.32
N GLY A 67 -20.61 21.30 -6.26
CA GLY A 67 -21.89 20.72 -5.83
C GLY A 67 -21.89 19.20 -5.72
N ARG A 68 -22.84 18.67 -4.94
CA ARG A 68 -22.99 17.23 -4.69
C ARG A 68 -23.49 16.51 -5.93
N ARG A 69 -22.83 15.42 -6.31
CA ARG A 69 -23.17 14.58 -7.48
C ARG A 69 -23.82 13.29 -7.02
N ARG A 70 -25.14 13.23 -7.08
CA ARG A 70 -25.92 12.06 -6.67
C ARG A 70 -25.77 10.93 -7.69
N GLY A 71 -25.55 9.70 -7.23
CA GLY A 71 -25.45 8.50 -8.05
C GLY A 71 -24.02 8.13 -8.51
N LEU A 72 -23.02 8.97 -8.23
CA LEU A 72 -21.61 8.72 -8.60
C LEU A 72 -20.77 8.19 -7.44
N GLU A 73 -21.36 8.04 -6.27
CA GLU A 73 -20.69 7.59 -5.05
C GLU A 73 -20.18 6.15 -5.18
N VAL A 74 -20.85 5.34 -6.02
CA VAL A 74 -20.39 3.99 -6.37
C VAL A 74 -19.00 4.01 -7.00
N LEU A 75 -18.67 5.01 -7.82
CA LEU A 75 -17.35 5.10 -8.45
C LEU A 75 -16.26 5.39 -7.42
N ASN A 76 -16.54 6.26 -6.44
CA ASN A 76 -15.60 6.54 -5.36
C ASN A 76 -15.40 5.31 -4.46
N LYS A 77 -16.48 4.60 -4.14
CA LYS A 77 -16.42 3.34 -3.38
C LYS A 77 -15.61 2.27 -4.11
N SER A 78 -15.86 2.08 -5.40
CA SER A 78 -15.09 1.17 -6.25
C SER A 78 -13.61 1.54 -6.28
N ALA A 79 -13.27 2.83 -6.34
CA ALA A 79 -11.89 3.28 -6.27
C ALA A 79 -11.22 2.93 -4.93
N ILE A 80 -11.91 3.12 -3.78
CA ILE A 80 -11.36 2.69 -2.47
C ILE A 80 -11.08 1.18 -2.46
N VAL A 81 -12.03 0.37 -2.91
CA VAL A 81 -11.86 -1.10 -2.97
C VAL A 81 -10.67 -1.47 -3.87
N LEU A 82 -10.58 -0.87 -5.05
CA LEU A 82 -9.53 -1.15 -6.03
C LEU A 82 -8.14 -0.72 -5.53
N ILE A 83 -8.03 0.45 -4.90
CA ILE A 83 -6.78 0.93 -4.29
C ILE A 83 -6.30 -0.06 -3.21
N THR A 84 -7.21 -0.55 -2.35
CA THR A 84 -6.85 -1.56 -1.34
C THR A 84 -6.36 -2.85 -1.99
N ALA A 85 -7.01 -3.32 -3.06
CA ALA A 85 -6.59 -4.52 -3.78
C ALA A 85 -5.22 -4.34 -4.44
N PHE A 86 -4.93 -3.17 -5.03
CA PHE A 86 -3.62 -2.88 -5.59
C PHE A 86 -2.51 -2.81 -4.54
N TRP A 87 -2.82 -2.29 -3.34
CA TRP A 87 -1.88 -2.31 -2.22
C TRP A 87 -1.58 -3.73 -1.74
N GLU A 88 -2.61 -4.57 -1.63
CA GLU A 88 -2.50 -5.97 -1.25
C GLU A 88 -1.61 -6.74 -2.24
N ALA A 89 -1.96 -6.67 -3.53
CA ALA A 89 -1.21 -7.34 -4.59
C ALA A 89 0.24 -6.88 -4.66
N TYR A 90 0.49 -5.56 -4.54
CA TYR A 90 1.86 -5.03 -4.52
C TYR A 90 2.70 -5.64 -3.40
N CYS A 91 2.18 -5.68 -2.16
CA CYS A 91 2.91 -6.24 -1.03
C CYS A 91 3.26 -7.71 -1.23
N GLU A 92 2.37 -8.50 -1.83
CA GLU A 92 2.59 -9.91 -2.11
C GLU A 92 3.58 -10.15 -3.25
N ASP A 93 3.48 -9.34 -4.30
CA ASP A 93 4.36 -9.43 -5.46
C ASP A 93 5.78 -9.00 -5.09
N VAL A 94 5.98 -7.87 -4.42
CA VAL A 94 7.33 -7.41 -4.01
C VAL A 94 7.97 -8.38 -3.01
N LEU A 95 7.19 -8.96 -2.10
CA LEU A 95 7.66 -10.03 -1.22
C LEU A 95 8.14 -11.24 -2.02
N SER A 96 7.35 -11.64 -3.02
CA SER A 96 7.65 -12.82 -3.83
C SER A 96 8.89 -12.57 -4.70
N GLU A 97 9.00 -11.42 -5.36
CA GLU A 97 10.18 -11.05 -6.14
C GLU A 97 11.45 -11.08 -5.28
N ALA A 98 11.42 -10.48 -4.10
CA ALA A 98 12.55 -10.46 -3.19
C ALA A 98 12.90 -11.85 -2.63
N LEU A 99 11.90 -12.68 -2.31
CA LEU A 99 12.16 -14.05 -1.84
C LEU A 99 12.73 -14.93 -2.95
N LEU A 100 12.26 -14.76 -4.20
CA LEU A 100 12.77 -15.46 -5.37
C LEU A 100 14.24 -15.08 -5.58
N TYR A 101 14.53 -13.78 -5.65
CA TYR A 101 15.89 -13.27 -5.78
C TYR A 101 16.81 -13.79 -4.67
N LEU A 102 16.34 -13.74 -3.42
CA LEU A 102 17.07 -14.27 -2.26
C LEU A 102 17.37 -15.77 -2.41
N THR A 103 16.39 -16.55 -2.87
CA THR A 103 16.53 -18.00 -3.05
C THR A 103 17.54 -18.33 -4.15
N GLU A 104 17.48 -17.61 -5.28
CA GLU A 104 18.37 -17.79 -6.42
C GLU A 104 19.83 -17.43 -6.09
N HIS A 105 20.05 -16.36 -5.33
CA HIS A 105 21.37 -15.77 -5.15
C HIS A 105 22.02 -16.06 -3.78
N ALA A 106 21.27 -16.58 -2.80
CA ALA A 106 21.85 -16.96 -1.51
C ALA A 106 22.92 -18.05 -1.70
N SER A 107 24.12 -17.82 -1.17
CA SER A 107 25.23 -18.77 -1.26
C SER A 107 25.00 -20.05 -0.46
N ASN A 108 24.11 -20.01 0.54
CA ASN A 108 23.72 -21.15 1.34
C ASN A 108 22.38 -20.89 2.06
N ALA A 109 21.73 -21.95 2.53
CA ALA A 109 20.42 -21.88 3.17
C ALA A 109 20.37 -21.03 4.46
N SER A 110 21.51 -20.73 5.11
CA SER A 110 21.50 -19.95 6.36
C SER A 110 21.09 -18.49 6.16
N LEU A 111 21.25 -17.97 4.94
CA LEU A 111 20.81 -16.64 4.53
C LEU A 111 19.28 -16.57 4.32
N LEU A 112 18.60 -17.70 4.23
CA LEU A 112 17.14 -17.72 4.15
C LEU A 112 16.51 -17.38 5.50
N PRO A 113 15.33 -16.74 5.48
CA PRO A 113 14.57 -16.45 6.69
C PRO A 113 14.28 -17.73 7.48
N ARG A 114 14.28 -17.61 8.81
CA ARG A 114 14.06 -18.76 9.71
C ARG A 114 12.74 -19.46 9.42
N ASP A 115 11.67 -18.71 9.16
CA ASP A 115 10.35 -19.29 8.90
C ASP A 115 10.29 -20.06 7.57
N ILE A 116 11.00 -19.58 6.55
CA ILE A 116 11.16 -20.30 5.28
C ILE A 116 11.91 -21.62 5.50
N ARG A 117 13.02 -21.61 6.25
CA ARG A 117 13.75 -22.84 6.60
C ARG A 117 12.90 -23.81 7.41
N ASN A 118 12.17 -23.32 8.42
CA ASN A 118 11.30 -24.13 9.28
C ASN A 118 10.17 -24.77 8.47
N ARG A 119 9.64 -24.04 7.48
CA ARG A 119 8.63 -24.55 6.57
C ARG A 119 9.15 -25.71 5.74
N VAL A 120 10.30 -25.55 5.07
CA VAL A 120 10.94 -26.64 4.31
C VAL A 120 11.19 -27.86 5.20
N ALA A 121 11.70 -27.65 6.42
CA ALA A 121 11.93 -28.73 7.38
C ALA A 121 10.62 -29.42 7.82
N THR A 122 9.51 -28.68 7.93
CA THR A 122 8.20 -29.22 8.33
C THR A 122 7.56 -30.00 7.19
N GLU A 123 7.71 -29.55 5.94
CA GLU A 123 7.23 -30.28 4.76
C GLU A 123 7.94 -31.64 4.63
N LEU A 124 9.27 -31.68 4.77
CA LEU A 124 10.03 -32.93 4.69
C LEU A 124 9.76 -33.89 5.85
N LYS A 125 9.49 -33.38 7.06
CA LYS A 125 9.11 -34.23 8.20
C LYS A 125 7.80 -34.99 7.97
N ARG A 126 6.97 -34.54 7.02
CA ARG A 126 5.71 -35.20 6.66
C ARG A 126 5.90 -36.27 5.59
N GLU A 127 7.07 -36.34 4.96
CA GLU A 127 7.38 -37.39 3.99
C GLU A 127 7.69 -38.70 4.72
N GLU A 128 7.07 -39.79 4.27
CA GLU A 128 7.30 -41.13 4.83
C GLU A 128 8.73 -41.62 4.55
N ASN A 129 9.33 -41.16 3.44
CA ASN A 129 10.68 -41.54 3.06
C ASN A 129 11.72 -40.73 3.87
N HIS A 130 12.30 -41.34 4.89
CA HIS A 130 13.34 -40.71 5.70
C HIS A 130 14.60 -40.33 4.91
N GLN A 131 14.83 -40.90 3.71
CA GLN A 131 15.95 -40.48 2.84
C GLN A 131 15.69 -39.16 2.11
N ALA A 132 14.45 -38.65 2.11
CA ALA A 132 14.10 -37.38 1.49
C ALA A 132 14.93 -36.20 2.03
N VAL A 133 15.41 -36.27 3.28
CA VAL A 133 16.28 -35.25 3.86
C VAL A 133 17.58 -35.05 3.06
N TRP A 134 18.09 -36.10 2.41
CA TRP A 134 19.30 -36.01 1.58
C TRP A 134 19.08 -35.20 0.31
N SER A 135 17.82 -35.07 -0.16
CA SER A 135 17.48 -34.24 -1.31
C SER A 135 17.75 -32.74 -1.07
N LEU A 136 17.88 -32.31 0.19
CA LEU A 136 18.22 -30.92 0.52
C LEU A 136 19.72 -30.61 0.50
N SER A 137 20.57 -31.64 0.42
CA SER A 137 22.02 -31.45 0.50
C SER A 137 22.55 -30.59 -0.65
N GLY A 138 23.65 -29.87 -0.40
CA GLY A 138 24.21 -28.93 -1.36
C GLY A 138 23.22 -27.81 -1.71
N ASP A 139 22.81 -27.76 -2.97
CA ASP A 139 21.84 -26.79 -3.51
C ASP A 139 20.40 -27.32 -3.56
N GLY A 140 20.15 -28.54 -3.08
CA GLY A 140 18.84 -29.17 -3.15
C GLY A 140 17.73 -28.40 -2.41
N TRP A 141 18.07 -27.65 -1.36
CA TRP A 141 17.14 -26.73 -0.71
C TRP A 141 16.65 -25.60 -1.62
N ARG A 142 17.50 -25.13 -2.54
CA ARG A 142 17.13 -24.09 -3.51
C ARG A 142 16.15 -24.67 -4.52
N THR A 143 16.47 -25.83 -5.07
CA THR A 143 15.57 -26.55 -5.98
C THR A 143 14.21 -26.81 -5.34
N HIS A 144 14.18 -27.32 -4.10
CA HIS A 144 12.95 -27.59 -3.37
C HIS A 144 12.06 -26.36 -3.23
N LEU A 145 12.66 -25.20 -2.94
CA LEU A 145 11.94 -23.92 -2.82
C LEU A 145 11.45 -23.38 -4.16
N LEU A 146 12.29 -23.42 -5.20
CA LEU A 146 11.94 -22.94 -6.54
C LEU A 146 10.79 -23.74 -7.15
N GLU A 147 10.80 -25.07 -7.02
CA GLU A 147 9.72 -25.95 -7.49
C GLU A 147 8.38 -25.68 -6.81
N ARG A 148 8.40 -25.19 -5.56
CA ARG A 148 7.20 -24.92 -4.75
C ARG A 148 6.85 -23.45 -4.70
N PHE A 149 7.59 -22.61 -5.43
CA PHE A 149 7.51 -21.16 -5.29
C PHE A 149 6.11 -20.64 -5.59
N ASP A 150 5.50 -21.10 -6.69
CA ASP A 150 4.14 -20.72 -7.09
C ASP A 150 3.09 -21.14 -6.05
N LEU A 151 3.21 -22.37 -5.53
CA LEU A 151 2.34 -22.85 -4.46
C LEU A 151 2.48 -22.00 -3.19
N MET A 152 3.71 -21.61 -2.83
CA MET A 152 3.96 -20.73 -1.68
C MET A 152 3.38 -19.34 -1.90
N LYS A 153 3.48 -18.80 -3.12
CA LYS A 153 2.87 -17.52 -3.52
C LYS A 153 1.34 -17.57 -3.39
N GLU A 154 0.70 -18.58 -3.96
CA GLU A 154 -0.76 -18.76 -3.87
C GLU A 154 -1.27 -18.91 -2.43
N GLN A 155 -0.55 -19.65 -1.59
CA GLN A 155 -0.95 -19.83 -0.19
C GLN A 155 -0.85 -18.53 0.61
N ARG A 156 0.12 -17.66 0.32
CA ARG A 156 0.21 -16.32 0.92
C ARG A 156 -0.94 -15.44 0.45
N ALA A 157 -1.22 -15.44 -0.86
CA ALA A 157 -2.35 -14.73 -1.48
C ALA A 157 -3.69 -15.03 -0.81
N ARG A 158 -3.94 -16.30 -0.44
CA ARG A 158 -5.17 -16.69 0.26
C ARG A 158 -5.22 -16.27 1.73
N LYS A 159 -4.10 -15.95 2.35
CA LYS A 159 -4.00 -15.65 3.80
C LYS A 159 -4.13 -14.16 4.09
N LEU A 160 -3.70 -13.28 3.19
CA LEU A 160 -3.71 -11.83 3.39
C LEU A 160 -5.12 -11.24 3.22
N ASN A 161 -6.00 -11.46 4.20
CA ASN A 161 -7.39 -11.00 4.08
C ASN A 161 -7.59 -9.49 4.32
N THR A 162 -6.60 -8.80 4.91
CA THR A 162 -6.72 -7.38 5.31
C THR A 162 -5.34 -6.75 5.36
N PRO A 163 -4.93 -5.94 4.37
CA PRO A 163 -3.57 -5.43 4.23
C PRO A 163 -3.30 -4.19 5.11
N LYS A 164 -3.63 -4.31 6.40
CA LYS A 164 -3.31 -3.33 7.45
C LYS A 164 -1.84 -3.44 7.86
N ALA A 165 -1.33 -2.43 8.53
CA ALA A 165 0.09 -2.33 8.87
C ALA A 165 0.63 -3.58 9.57
N THR A 166 -0.09 -4.12 10.56
CA THR A 166 0.36 -5.30 11.31
C THR A 166 0.37 -6.58 10.48
N GLN A 167 -0.60 -6.77 9.59
CA GLN A 167 -0.63 -7.90 8.66
C GLN A 167 0.49 -7.80 7.62
N ILE A 168 0.81 -6.59 7.17
CA ILE A 168 1.95 -6.37 6.27
C ILE A 168 3.26 -6.65 7.01
N ASP A 169 3.44 -6.19 8.25
CA ASP A 169 4.62 -6.52 9.05
C ASP A 169 4.78 -8.04 9.26
N ASP A 170 3.70 -8.76 9.56
CA ASP A 170 3.69 -10.24 9.68
C ASP A 170 4.03 -10.93 8.35
N LEU A 171 3.49 -10.41 7.24
CA LEU A 171 3.75 -10.92 5.89
C LEU A 171 5.25 -10.84 5.55
N PHE A 172 5.88 -9.68 5.77
CA PHE A 172 7.30 -9.48 5.48
C PHE A 172 8.22 -10.20 6.49
N LEU A 173 7.80 -10.30 7.75
CA LEU A 173 8.54 -11.06 8.75
C LEU A 173 8.58 -12.55 8.39
N THR A 174 7.43 -13.15 8.12
CA THR A 174 7.33 -14.59 7.84
C THR A 174 7.90 -14.96 6.47
N GLY A 175 7.82 -14.04 5.50
CA GLY A 175 8.29 -14.28 4.13
C GLY A 175 9.77 -13.96 3.90
N LEU A 176 10.29 -12.88 4.48
CA LEU A 176 11.66 -12.38 4.24
C LEU A 176 12.50 -12.20 5.52
N GLY A 177 11.93 -12.43 6.70
CA GLY A 177 12.61 -12.14 7.96
C GLY A 177 12.75 -10.63 8.24
N LEU A 178 12.11 -9.78 7.44
CA LEU A 178 12.13 -8.33 7.58
C LEU A 178 11.11 -7.92 8.64
N LYS A 179 11.62 -7.49 9.81
CA LYS A 179 10.79 -7.05 10.92
C LYS A 179 10.34 -5.61 10.73
N ASN A 180 9.09 -5.34 11.09
CA ASN A 180 8.52 -4.00 11.20
C ASN A 180 8.79 -3.13 9.96
N ILE A 181 8.51 -3.66 8.76
CA ILE A 181 8.66 -2.89 7.51
C ILE A 181 7.90 -1.56 7.57
N SER A 182 6.80 -1.52 8.34
CA SER A 182 6.02 -0.32 8.57
C SER A 182 6.76 0.83 9.26
N GLU A 183 7.89 0.57 9.93
CA GLU A 183 8.76 1.62 10.51
C GLU A 183 9.43 2.48 9.42
N SER A 184 9.59 1.96 8.20
CA SER A 184 10.14 2.70 7.06
C SER A 184 9.16 3.74 6.49
N TRP A 185 7.89 3.71 6.89
CA TRP A 185 6.82 4.50 6.28
C TRP A 185 6.77 5.95 6.76
N LEU A 186 7.84 6.70 6.49
CA LEU A 186 7.93 8.15 6.75
C LEU A 186 7.47 8.92 5.50
N ILE A 187 6.15 9.04 5.32
CA ILE A 187 5.56 9.55 4.06
C ILE A 187 5.09 11.01 4.11
N ALA A 188 5.22 11.69 5.25
CA ALA A 188 4.81 13.09 5.41
C ALA A 188 5.77 13.87 6.33
N PRO A 189 6.10 15.13 6.02
CA PRO A 189 6.97 15.95 6.85
C PRO A 189 6.43 16.12 8.27
N GLY A 190 7.31 15.94 9.26
CA GLY A 190 6.94 16.06 10.69
C GLY A 190 5.96 14.99 11.20
N LYS A 191 5.78 13.89 10.45
CA LYS A 191 4.99 12.73 10.86
C LYS A 191 5.89 11.51 11.00
N ASP A 192 5.55 10.65 11.94
CA ASP A 192 6.25 9.40 12.18
C ASP A 192 5.58 8.23 11.45
N ALA A 193 6.17 7.04 11.57
CA ALA A 193 5.64 5.81 11.00
C ALA A 193 4.27 5.44 11.58
N ASN A 194 4.01 5.76 12.85
CA ASN A 194 2.74 5.43 13.49
C ASN A 194 1.58 6.17 12.82
N TRP A 195 1.75 7.45 12.53
CA TRP A 195 0.77 8.23 11.77
C TRP A 195 0.45 7.60 10.41
N SER A 196 1.46 7.10 9.70
CA SER A 196 1.30 6.43 8.40
C SER A 196 0.52 5.12 8.51
N ARG A 197 0.82 4.31 9.54
CA ARG A 197 0.08 3.08 9.87
C ARG A 197 -1.38 3.38 10.16
N GLU A 198 -1.66 4.34 11.03
CA GLU A 198 -3.04 4.74 11.36
C GLU A 198 -3.81 5.22 10.14
N LYS A 199 -3.15 5.96 9.24
CA LYS A 199 -3.75 6.39 7.97
C LYS A 199 -4.09 5.20 7.07
N LEU A 200 -3.14 4.30 6.85
CA LEU A 200 -3.37 3.07 6.08
C LEU A 200 -4.54 2.28 6.67
N ASP A 201 -4.50 2.00 7.98
CA ASP A 201 -5.47 1.17 8.66
C ASP A 201 -6.88 1.75 8.63
N LYS A 202 -6.99 3.08 8.70
CA LYS A 202 -8.27 3.79 8.53
C LYS A 202 -8.84 3.56 7.13
N PHE A 203 -8.03 3.66 6.08
CA PHE A 203 -8.50 3.45 4.71
C PHE A 203 -8.83 1.98 4.41
N VAL A 204 -8.01 1.03 4.89
CA VAL A 204 -8.32 -0.40 4.76
C VAL A 204 -9.61 -0.76 5.52
N SER A 205 -9.84 -0.14 6.69
CA SER A 205 -11.09 -0.31 7.43
C SER A 205 -12.29 0.28 6.68
N LEU A 206 -12.11 1.40 5.96
CA LEU A 206 -13.14 1.97 5.08
C LEU A 206 -13.52 0.99 3.96
N ARG A 207 -12.55 0.29 3.34
CA ARG A 207 -12.85 -0.78 2.37
C ARG A 207 -13.75 -1.86 2.98
N GLY A 208 -13.44 -2.32 4.18
CA GLY A 208 -14.26 -3.31 4.91
C GLY A 208 -15.68 -2.79 5.18
N ALA A 209 -15.81 -1.53 5.60
CA ALA A 209 -17.10 -0.90 5.83
C ALA A 209 -17.94 -0.79 4.54
N ILE A 210 -17.32 -0.43 3.41
CA ILE A 210 -17.99 -0.36 2.10
C ILE A 210 -18.52 -1.75 1.70
N ALA A 211 -17.69 -2.79 1.82
CA ALA A 211 -18.06 -4.13 1.39
C ALA A 211 -19.15 -4.77 2.26
N HIS A 212 -19.14 -4.56 3.59
CA HIS A 212 -20.06 -5.23 4.51
C HIS A 212 -21.36 -4.46 4.76
N ARG A 213 -21.30 -3.12 4.78
CA ARG A 213 -22.42 -2.27 5.25
C ARG A 213 -22.92 -1.30 4.19
N GLY A 214 -22.29 -1.28 3.02
CA GLY A 214 -22.70 -0.40 1.93
C GLY A 214 -22.72 1.08 2.32
N VAL A 215 -21.75 1.53 3.14
CA VAL A 215 -21.68 2.89 3.77
C VAL A 215 -22.35 3.94 2.90
N ASP A 216 -23.25 4.77 3.46
CA ASP A 216 -24.00 5.77 2.70
C ASP A 216 -23.10 6.55 1.72
N GLY A 217 -23.59 6.72 0.50
CA GLY A 217 -22.81 7.27 -0.62
C GLY A 217 -22.08 8.57 -0.28
N ASP A 218 -22.68 9.39 0.59
CA ASP A 218 -22.19 10.72 0.95
C ASP A 218 -20.88 10.73 1.75
N SER A 219 -20.51 9.59 2.34
CA SER A 219 -19.33 9.46 3.18
C SER A 219 -18.02 9.31 2.38
N VAL A 220 -18.10 8.81 1.13
CA VAL A 220 -16.92 8.52 0.30
C VAL A 220 -16.79 9.57 -0.80
N THR A 221 -16.00 10.60 -0.51
CA THR A 221 -15.77 11.72 -1.42
C THR A 221 -14.59 11.45 -2.36
N LYS A 222 -14.56 12.13 -3.50
CA LYS A 222 -13.41 12.13 -4.41
C LYS A 222 -12.10 12.49 -3.69
N LYS A 223 -12.14 13.51 -2.82
CA LYS A 223 -10.98 13.94 -2.03
C LYS A 223 -10.41 12.79 -1.17
N LEU A 224 -11.28 11.94 -0.63
CA LEU A 224 -10.89 10.78 0.17
C LEU A 224 -10.18 9.72 -0.69
N VAL A 225 -10.64 9.53 -1.93
CA VAL A 225 -9.99 8.64 -2.91
C VAL A 225 -8.60 9.18 -3.28
N ASP A 226 -8.50 10.47 -3.61
CA ASP A 226 -7.23 11.12 -3.95
C ASP A 226 -6.23 11.05 -2.77
N GLU A 227 -6.70 11.28 -1.55
CA GLU A 227 -5.89 11.15 -0.33
C GLU A 227 -5.41 9.71 -0.12
N TYR A 228 -6.30 8.73 -0.25
CA TYR A 228 -5.93 7.33 -0.06
C TYR A 228 -4.89 6.89 -1.09
N PHE A 229 -5.14 7.22 -2.37
CA PHE A 229 -4.23 6.87 -3.45
C PHE A 229 -2.85 7.50 -3.25
N SER A 230 -2.79 8.78 -2.85
CA SER A 230 -1.53 9.45 -2.54
C SER A 230 -0.78 8.79 -1.38
N VAL A 231 -1.49 8.32 -0.35
CA VAL A 231 -0.87 7.59 0.77
C VAL A 231 -0.27 6.28 0.28
N ILE A 232 -1.04 5.46 -0.45
CA ILE A 232 -0.57 4.16 -0.96
C ILE A 232 0.64 4.34 -1.89
N ARG A 233 0.62 5.32 -2.80
CA ARG A 233 1.77 5.58 -3.70
C ARG A 233 3.07 5.82 -2.93
N ARG A 234 3.00 6.55 -1.80
CA ARG A 234 4.18 6.82 -0.97
C ARG A 234 4.59 5.60 -0.14
N LEU A 235 3.62 4.83 0.35
CA LEU A 235 3.89 3.58 1.06
C LEU A 235 4.56 2.55 0.14
N VAL A 236 4.08 2.42 -1.09
CA VAL A 236 4.68 1.58 -2.13
C VAL A 236 6.17 1.90 -2.30
N ALA A 237 6.51 3.18 -2.52
CA ALA A 237 7.91 3.60 -2.64
C ALA A 237 8.75 3.26 -1.39
N LYS A 238 8.25 3.55 -0.18
CA LYS A 238 8.97 3.25 1.06
C LYS A 238 9.16 1.76 1.32
N THR A 239 8.15 0.96 0.98
CA THR A 239 8.23 -0.49 1.05
C THR A 239 9.25 -1.03 0.04
N ASP A 240 9.30 -0.51 -1.18
CA ASP A 240 10.25 -0.96 -2.20
C ASP A 240 11.70 -0.72 -1.75
N ASP A 241 11.99 0.51 -1.29
CA ASP A 241 13.28 0.91 -0.75
C ASP A 241 13.71 0.02 0.43
N ALA A 242 12.79 -0.24 1.37
CA ALA A 242 13.08 -1.03 2.56
C ALA A 242 13.35 -2.51 2.23
N VAL A 243 12.61 -3.07 1.27
CA VAL A 243 12.84 -4.45 0.81
C VAL A 243 14.18 -4.54 0.09
N LYS A 244 14.48 -3.59 -0.80
CA LYS A 244 15.77 -3.51 -1.48
C LYS A 244 16.94 -3.46 -0.50
N GLU A 245 16.89 -2.55 0.47
CA GLU A 245 17.94 -2.39 1.49
C GLU A 245 18.12 -3.69 2.31
N HIS A 246 17.03 -4.38 2.64
CA HIS A 246 17.09 -5.65 3.36
C HIS A 246 17.80 -6.75 2.56
N ILE A 247 17.50 -6.87 1.27
CA ILE A 247 18.14 -7.85 0.39
C ILE A 247 19.61 -7.51 0.13
N GLU A 248 19.93 -6.23 -0.09
CA GLU A 248 21.31 -5.75 -0.24
C GLU A 248 22.16 -6.06 1.00
N LYS A 249 21.61 -5.89 2.20
CA LYS A 249 22.29 -6.29 3.45
C LYS A 249 22.53 -7.79 3.55
N ALA A 250 21.61 -8.61 3.03
CA ALA A 250 21.70 -10.06 3.11
C ALA A 250 22.68 -10.65 2.08
N LEU A 251 22.77 -10.06 0.88
CA LEU A 251 23.49 -10.63 -0.26
C LEU A 251 24.67 -9.80 -0.76
N ALA A 252 24.84 -8.56 -0.27
CA ALA A 252 25.77 -7.57 -0.81
C ALA A 252 25.59 -7.34 -2.33
N SER A 253 24.36 -7.51 -2.83
CA SER A 253 23.99 -7.32 -4.24
C SER A 253 22.65 -6.59 -4.36
N ASN A 254 22.51 -5.79 -5.41
CA ASN A 254 21.28 -5.04 -5.67
C ASN A 254 20.25 -5.92 -6.41
N PRO A 255 19.05 -6.15 -5.86
CA PRO A 255 18.02 -6.92 -6.53
C PRO A 255 17.32 -6.17 -7.69
N TRP A 256 17.38 -4.83 -7.73
CA TRP A 256 16.86 -3.99 -8.82
C TRP A 256 17.44 -2.56 -8.87
#